data_AF-A0A843C5I1-F1
#
_entry.id   AF-A0A843C5I1-F1
#
_cell.length_a   1.000
_cell.length_b   1.000
_cell.length_c   1.000
_cell.angle_alpha   90.00
_cell.angle_beta   90.00
_cell.angle_gamma   90.00
#
_symmetry.space_group_name_H-M   'P 1'
#
loop_
_entity.id
_entity.type
_entity.pdbx_description
1 polymer ?
#
loop_
_entity_poly.entity_id
_entity_poly.type
_entity_poly.pdbx_seq_one_letter_code
_entity_poly.pdbx_strand_id
1 'polypeptide(L)' 'MFPELLIGSYGITGLLVLFLLLVIGIIVIIFVAKVAFFVLPAAVIALVVWWLTGGNEVYAGIAFLVIAVISLAKR' A
#
# COMPACT_ATOMS: atom_id res chain seq x y z
N MET A 1 4.47 -13.70 -25.36
CA MET A 1 4.41 -12.84 -26.58
C MET A 1 4.82 -11.39 -26.32
N PHE A 2 4.47 -10.76 -25.19
CA PHE A 2 4.95 -9.40 -24.84
C PHE A 2 6.47 -9.22 -24.61
N PRO A 3 7.25 -10.18 -24.05
CA PRO A 3 8.66 -9.94 -23.75
C PRO A 3 9.56 -9.93 -25.00
N GLU A 4 9.24 -10.69 -26.05
CA GLU A 4 10.03 -10.72 -27.29
C GLU A 4 9.97 -9.38 -28.07
N LEU A 5 8.81 -8.71 -28.03
CA LEU A 5 8.63 -7.38 -28.64
C LEU A 5 9.43 -6.28 -27.91
N LEU A 6 9.66 -6.43 -26.60
CA LEU A 6 10.48 -5.49 -25.84
C LEU A 6 11.99 -5.82 -25.95
N ILE A 7 12.36 -7.10 -25.92
CA ILE A 7 13.77 -7.51 -25.91
C ILE A 7 14.41 -7.36 -27.31
N GLY A 8 13.63 -7.57 -28.39
CA GLY A 8 14.12 -7.47 -29.77
C GLY A 8 14.31 -6.04 -30.29
N SER A 9 13.63 -5.04 -29.73
CA SER A 9 13.64 -3.65 -30.25
C SER A 9 14.57 -2.69 -29.50
N TYR A 10 14.94 -2.94 -28.24
CA TYR A 10 15.74 -2.00 -27.42
C TYR A 10 17.04 -2.59 -26.86
N GLY A 11 17.31 -3.88 -27.11
CA GLY A 11 18.53 -4.57 -26.70
C GLY A 11 18.83 -4.46 -25.19
N ILE A 12 20.12 -4.40 -24.85
CA ILE A 12 20.64 -4.40 -23.47
C ILE A 12 20.18 -3.16 -22.69
N THR A 13 19.98 -2.03 -23.36
CA THR A 13 19.48 -0.78 -22.76
C THR A 13 18.05 -0.93 -22.25
N GLY A 14 17.18 -1.63 -23.00
CA GLY A 14 15.82 -1.91 -22.55
C GLY A 14 15.78 -2.76 -21.27
N LEU A 15 16.67 -3.76 -21.18
CA LEU A 15 16.81 -4.59 -19.98
C LEU A 15 17.28 -3.79 -18.76
N LEU A 16 18.21 -2.85 -18.94
CA LEU A 16 18.71 -1.98 -17.87
C LEU A 16 17.61 -1.04 -17.34
N VAL A 17 16.81 -0.45 -18.23
CA VAL A 17 15.69 0.42 -17.85
C VAL A 17 14.62 -0.37 -17.08
N LEU A 18 14.32 -1.58 -17.54
CA LEU A 18 13.32 -2.44 -16.90
C LEU A 18 13.80 -2.91 -15.52
N PHE A 19 15.09 -3.21 -15.39
CA PHE A 19 15.72 -3.51 -14.10
C PHE A 19 15.65 -2.31 -13.14
N LEU A 20 15.97 -1.11 -13.62
CA LEU A 20 15.87 0.11 -12.81
C LEU A 20 14.43 0.37 -12.34
N LEU A 21 13.45 0.19 -13.22
CA LEU A 21 12.04 0.35 -12.91
C LEU A 21 11.57 -0.68 -11.87
N LEU A 22 12.03 -1.93 -11.98
CA LEU A 22 11.77 -2.97 -10.99
C LEU A 22 12.31 -2.58 -9.62
N VAL A 23 13.56 -2.11 -9.55
CA VAL A 23 14.18 -1.69 -8.30
C VAL A 23 13.41 -0.54 -7.66
N ILE A 24 13.05 0.49 -8.43
CA ILE A 24 12.27 1.63 -7.93
C ILE A 24 10.89 1.15 -7.46
N GLY A 25 10.23 0.29 -8.23
CA GLY A 25 8.94 -0.30 -7.87
C GLY A 25 9.01 -1.04 -6.53
N ILE A 26 10.03 -1.86 -6.32
CA ILE A 26 10.26 -2.58 -5.06
C ILE A 26 10.46 -1.60 -3.91
N ILE A 27 11.28 -0.56 -4.09
CA ILE A 27 11.53 0.46 -3.06
C ILE A 27 10.21 1.15 -2.65
N VAL A 28 9.40 1.54 -3.63
CA VAL A 28 8.09 2.16 -3.39
C VAL A 28 7.16 1.20 -2.64
N ILE A 29 7.08 -0.06 -3.06
CA ILE A 29 6.25 -1.07 -2.39
C ILE A 29 6.68 -1.25 -0.93
N ILE A 30 7.99 -1.35 -0.66
CA ILE A 30 8.50 -1.47 0.72
C ILE A 30 8.10 -0.25 1.55
N PHE A 31 8.21 0.95 0.99
CA PHE A 31 7.83 2.19 1.67
C PHE A 31 6.33 2.23 1.98
N VAL A 32 5.48 1.92 1.00
CA VAL A 32 4.02 1.88 1.18
C VAL A 32 3.61 0.78 2.16
N ALA A 33 4.20 -0.41 2.06
CA ALA A 33 3.92 -1.51 2.97
C ALA A 33 4.23 -1.11 4.42
N LYS A 34 5.37 -0.44 4.68
CA LYS A 34 5.69 0.08 6.01
C LYS A 34 4.61 1.04 6.54
N VAL A 35 4.09 1.93 5.69
CA VAL A 35 3.00 2.84 6.06
C VAL A 35 1.70 2.08 6.30
N ALA A 36 1.38 1.06 5.50
CA ALA A 36 0.18 0.24 5.70
C ALA A 36 0.24 -0.55 7.03
N PHE A 37 1.40 -1.11 7.38
CA PHE A 37 1.64 -1.75 8.69
C PHE A 37 1.46 -0.80 9.86
N PHE A 38 1.66 0.49 9.64
CA PHE A 38 1.47 1.51 10.64
C PHE A 38 -0.03 1.86 10.85
N VAL A 39 -0.87 1.74 9.81
CA VAL A 39 -2.32 1.97 9.88
C VAL A 39 -3.10 0.70 10.28
N LEU A 40 -2.44 -0.46 10.27
CA LEU A 40 -2.98 -1.77 10.68
C LEU A 40 -3.74 -1.76 12.04
N PRO A 41 -3.25 -1.15 13.14
CA PRO A 41 -4.03 -1.05 14.38
C PRO A 41 -5.32 -0.23 14.23
N ALA A 42 -5.32 0.79 13.37
CA ALA A 42 -6.53 1.55 13.05
C ALA A 42 -7.53 0.71 12.26
N ALA A 43 -7.05 -0.12 11.32
CA ALA A 43 -7.89 -1.05 10.58
C ALA A 43 -8.56 -2.09 11.50
N VAL A 44 -7.82 -2.62 12.49
CA VAL A 44 -8.40 -3.54 13.48
C VAL A 44 -9.50 -2.86 14.29
N ILE A 45 -9.27 -1.65 14.79
CA ILE A 45 -10.29 -0.92 15.56
C ILE A 45 -11.50 -0.56 14.70
N ALA A 46 -11.29 -0.14 13.46
CA ALA A 46 -12.36 0.13 12.51
C ALA A 46 -13.24 -1.11 12.24
N LEU A 47 -12.62 -2.28 12.07
CA LEU A 47 -13.32 -3.55 11.91
C LEU A 47 -14.18 -3.89 13.14
N VAL A 48 -13.62 -3.69 14.34
CA VAL A 48 -14.35 -3.90 15.60
C VAL A 48 -15.55 -2.95 15.69
N VAL A 49 -15.37 -1.67 15.38
CA VAL A 49 -16.47 -0.67 15.40
C VAL A 49 -17.52 -0.99 14.34
N TRP A 50 -17.12 -1.44 13.15
CA TRP A 50 -18.03 -1.87 12.09
C TRP A 50 -18.93 -3.01 12.55
N TRP A 51 -18.35 -4.03 13.19
CA TRP A 51 -19.12 -5.13 13.78
C TRP A 51 -20.05 -4.67 14.92
N LEU A 52 -19.58 -3.81 15.82
CA LEU A 52 -20.38 -3.31 16.93
C LEU A 52 -21.56 -2.42 16.47
N THR A 53 -21.41 -1.72 15.35
CA THR A 53 -22.44 -0.79 14.83
C THR A 53 -23.37 -1.44 13.80
N GLY A 54 -23.35 -2.78 13.71
CA GLY A 54 -24.22 -3.52 12.78
C GLY A 54 -23.91 -3.27 11.30
N GLY A 55 -22.65 -2.98 10.98
CA GLY A 55 -22.20 -2.76 9.61
C GLY A 55 -22.19 -1.31 9.14
N ASN A 56 -22.38 -0.32 10.03
CA ASN A 56 -22.39 1.08 9.64
C ASN A 56 -20.99 1.59 9.23
N GLU A 57 -20.81 1.83 7.94
CA GLU A 57 -19.54 2.22 7.33
C GLU A 57 -19.06 3.60 7.78
N VAL A 58 -19.99 4.52 8.10
CA VAL A 58 -19.64 5.89 8.49
C VAL A 58 -18.94 5.89 9.84
N TYR A 59 -19.48 5.19 10.84
CA TYR A 59 -18.86 5.11 12.16
C TYR A 59 -17.55 4.32 12.14
N ALA A 60 -17.46 3.26 11.33
CA ALA A 60 -16.22 2.51 11.13
C ALA A 60 -15.13 3.38 10.47
N GLY A 61 -15.49 4.17 9.46
CA GLY A 61 -14.59 5.10 8.79
C GLY A 61 -14.11 6.24 9.70
N ILE A 62 -15.00 6.79 10.52
CA ILE A 62 -14.62 7.82 11.52
C ILE A 62 -13.66 7.19 12.55
N ALA A 63 -13.96 6.01 13.07
CA ALA A 63 -13.08 5.32 14.01
C ALA A 63 -11.71 5.00 13.39
N PHE A 64 -11.67 4.53 12.15
CA PHE A 64 -10.43 4.33 11.40
C PHE A 64 -9.60 5.61 11.32
N LEU A 65 -10.20 6.72 10.88
CA LEU A 65 -9.51 8.01 10.72
C LEU A 65 -8.97 8.53 12.05
N VAL A 66 -9.79 8.54 13.10
CA VAL A 66 -9.39 9.02 14.42
C VAL A 66 -8.22 8.21 14.97
N ILE A 67 -8.30 6.88 14.89
CA ILE A 67 -7.23 6.01 15.38
C ILE A 67 -5.99 6.09 14.49
N ALA A 68 -6.14 6.23 13.17
CA ALA A 68 -5.01 6.41 12.26
C ALA A 68 -4.22 7.68 12.60
N VAL A 69 -4.92 8.79 12.87
CA VAL A 69 -4.28 10.05 13.30
C VAL A 69 -3.62 9.90 14.66
N ILE A 70 -4.28 9.26 15.64
CA ILE A 70 -3.70 9.05 16.98
C ILE A 70 -2.48 8.13 16.93
N SER A 71 -2.55 7.05 16.15
CA SER A 71 -1.42 6.15 15.91
C SER A 71 -0.22 6.94 15.38
N LEU A 72 -0.47 7.95 14.54
CA LEU A 72 0.58 8.67 13.81
C LEU A 72 1.22 9.72 14.69
N ALA A 73 0.44 10.32 15.58
CA ALA A 73 0.91 11.30 16.55
C ALA A 73 1.67 10.68 17.74
N LYS A 74 1.43 9.40 18.07
CA LYS A 74 2.03 8.74 19.25
C LYS A 74 3.38 8.06 19.00
N ARG A 75 3.89 8.04 17.77
CA ARG A 75 5.16 7.42 17.39
C ARG A 75 6.08 8.43 16.73
#